data_AF-A0A9E6JSC6-F1
#
_entry.id   AF-A0A9E6JSC6-F1
#
_cell.length_a   1.000
_cell.length_b   1.000
_cell.length_c   1.000
_cell.angle_alpha   90.00
_cell.angle_beta   90.00
_cell.angle_gamma   90.00
#
_symmetry.space_group_name_H-M   'P 1'
#
loop_
_entity.id
_entity.type
_entity.pdbx_description
1 polymer ?
#
loop_
_entity_poly.entity_id
_entity_poly.type
_entity_poly.pdbx_seq_one_letter_code
_entity_poly.pdbx_strand_id
1 'polypeptide(L)' 'MLTSNISKNKCVLDISNFPNGIYFVRVQTGNNSIVKKIIKS' A
#
# COMPACT_ATOMS: atom_id res chain seq x y z
N MET A 1 21.39 17.81 -8.07
CA MET A 1 20.33 17.40 -7.12
C MET A 1 19.33 16.53 -7.86
N LEU A 2 19.20 15.26 -7.49
CA LEU A 2 18.15 14.37 -8.03
C LEU A 2 16.83 14.75 -7.37
N THR A 3 15.96 15.43 -8.12
CA THR A 3 14.58 15.70 -7.69
C THR A 3 13.78 14.41 -7.83
N SER A 4 13.44 13.78 -6.71
CA SER A 4 12.51 12.67 -6.67
C SER A 4 11.12 13.18 -7.09
N ASN A 5 10.76 12.95 -8.35
CA ASN A 5 9.42 13.21 -8.87
C ASN A 5 8.46 12.16 -8.29
N ILE A 6 8.02 12.38 -7.04
CA ILE A 6 6.99 11.55 -6.42
C ILE A 6 5.69 11.85 -7.18
N SER A 7 5.19 10.84 -7.90
CA SER A 7 3.88 10.90 -8.54
C SER A 7 2.83 11.35 -7.52
N LYS A 8 2.10 12.42 -7.84
CA LYS A 8 0.98 12.90 -7.01
C LYS A 8 -0.25 11.98 -7.07
N ASN A 9 -0.25 11.01 -7.98
CA ASN A 9 -1.37 10.09 -8.15
C ASN A 9 -1.38 9.09 -6.99
N LYS A 10 -2.40 9.23 -6.14
CA LYS A 10 -2.65 8.31 -5.03
C LYS A 10 -3.44 7.12 -5.54
N CYS A 11 -3.01 5.91 -5.22
CA CYS A 11 -3.81 4.70 -5.35
C CYS A 11 -4.56 4.48 -4.03
N VAL A 12 -5.86 4.21 -4.10
CA VAL A 12 -6.71 3.93 -2.94
C VAL A 12 -7.21 2.50 -3.04
N LEU A 13 -6.96 1.71 -1.99
CA LEU A 13 -7.52 0.38 -1.83
C LEU A 13 -8.61 0.45 -0.76
N ASP A 14 -9.87 0.27 -1.16
CA ASP A 14 -10.99 0.18 -0.21
C ASP A 14 -11.10 -1.26 0.33
N ILE A 15 -11.05 -1.38 1.66
CA ILE A 15 -11.18 -2.63 2.41
C ILE A 15 -12.40 -2.62 3.33
N SER A 16 -13.35 -1.70 3.10
CA SER A 16 -14.58 -1.56 3.89
C SER A 16 -15.33 -2.88 4.04
N ASN A 17 -15.50 -3.61 2.94
CA ASN A 17 -16.24 -4.88 2.85
C ASN A 17 -15.45 -6.13 3.25
N PHE A 18 -14.21 -5.98 3.70
CA PHE A 18 -13.39 -7.11 4.12
C PHE A 18 -13.81 -7.52 5.54
N PRO A 19 -13.77 -8.82 5.89
CA PRO A 19 -13.98 -9.24 7.27
C PRO A 19 -12.99 -8.59 8.25
N ASN A 20 -13.33 -8.60 9.54
CA ASN A 20 -12.36 -8.23 10.57
C ASN A 20 -11.23 -9.26 10.59
N GLY A 21 -10.00 -8.78 10.72
CA GLY A 21 -8.83 -9.63 10.61
C GLY A 21 -7.52 -8.87 10.37
N ILE A 22 -6.47 -9.66 10.16
CA ILE A 22 -5.12 -9.17 9.90
C ILE A 22 -4.82 -9.35 8.41
N TYR A 23 -4.42 -8.27 7.76
CA TYR A 23 -4.09 -8.23 6.33
C TYR A 23 -2.63 -7.81 6.14
N PHE A 24 -1.96 -8.41 5.17
CA PHE A 24 -0.64 -7.99 4.71
C PHE A 24 -0.76 -7.43 3.30
N VAL A 25 -0.54 -6.12 3.15
CA VAL A 25 -0.55 -5.45 1.85
C VAL A 25 0.88 -5.37 1.34
N ARG A 26 1.12 -5.94 0.17
CA ARG A 26 2.40 -5.83 -0.54
C ARG A 26 2.27 -4.85 -1.71
N VAL A 27 3.15 -3.85 -1.75
CA VAL A 27 3.31 -2.93 -2.88
C VAL A 27 4.63 -3.24 -3.57
N GLN A 28 4.57 -3.58 -4.85
CA GLN A 28 5.74 -3.88 -5.68
C GLN A 28 5.93 -2.76 -6.72
N THR A 29 7.13 -2.20 -6.80
CA THR A 29 7.51 -1.20 -7.80
C THR A 29 8.84 -1.59 -8.44
N GLY A 30 8.78 -2.19 -9.64
CA GLY A 30 9.96 -2.80 -10.28
C GLY A 30 10.57 -3.87 -9.38
N ASN A 31 11.83 -3.67 -8.97
CA ASN A 31 12.55 -4.58 -8.08
C ASN A 31 12.33 -4.29 -6.58
N ASN A 32 11.61 -3.21 -6.24
CA ASN A 32 11.37 -2.83 -4.86
C ASN A 32 10.04 -3.38 -4.34
N SER A 33 10.04 -3.79 -3.07
CA SER A 33 8.90 -4.40 -2.40
C SER A 33 8.75 -3.79 -1.00
N ILE A 34 7.54 -3.36 -0.65
CA ILE A 34 7.20 -2.97 0.72
C ILE A 34 5.99 -3.80 1.15
N VAL A 35 6.03 -4.31 2.38
CA VAL A 35 4.91 -5.02 3.00
C VAL A 35 4.45 -4.24 4.23
N LYS A 36 3.13 -4.07 4.37
CA LYS A 36 2.51 -3.43 5.53
C LYS A 36 1.42 -4.30 6.12
N LYS A 37 1.45 -4.47 7.44
CA LYS A 37 0.39 -5.11 8.21
C LYS A 37 -0.73 -4.11 8.49
N ILE A 38 -1.98 -4.52 8.26
CA ILE A 38 -3.19 -3.78 8.58
C ILE A 38 -4.04 -4.67 9.50
N ILE A 39 -4.56 -4.10 10.57
CA ILE A 39 -5.50 -4.77 11.48
C ILE A 39 -6.85 -4.08 11.29
N LYS A 40 -7.86 -4.83 10.86
CA LYS A 40 -9.24 -4.35 10.68
C LYS A 40 -10.11 -4.93 11.79
N SER A 41 -10.81 -4.05 12.48
CA SER A 41 -11.66 -4.29 13.65
C SER A 41 -13.01 -3.65 13.46
#